data_AF-Q4PS53-F1
#
_entry.id   AF-Q4PS53-F1
#
_cell.length_a   1.000
_cell.length_b   1.000
_cell.length_c   1.000
_cell.angle_alpha   90.00
_cell.angle_beta   90.00
_cell.angle_gamma   90.00
#
_symmetry.space_group_name_H-M   'P 1'
#
loop_
_entity.id
_entity.type
_entity.pdbx_description
1 polymer ?
#
loop_
_entity_poly.entity_id
_entity_poly.type
_entity_poly.pdbx_seq_one_letter_code
_entity_poly.pdbx_strand_id
1 'polypeptide(L)'
;GANYLRHDYTGLTFPVTDSYNDVTYAGYSENKPYTQGRADHFALSTGLGTNIWLTKNFGLGIQGDYVSTPVDKSRLANFWQASASLNFRFGNRDKDKDGVLDKDDLCSETPGLPEFQGCPDTDGDGVPDKDDNCPEVAGPVENNGCPWPDTDKDGVLDKDDACVDVAGPAENNGCPWPDTDNDGVLDKDDKCPNVPGLPEYKGCPKPQEAYAVEATGALK
;
A
#
# COMPACT_ATOMS: atom_id res chain seq x y z
N GLY A 1 -9.72 8.97 -29.99
CA GLY A 1 -10.70 9.95 -29.47
C GLY A 1 -11.41 10.55 -30.67
N ALA A 2 -12.72 10.78 -30.58
CA ALA A 2 -13.44 11.52 -31.60
C ALA A 2 -13.27 13.01 -31.29
N ASN A 3 -12.63 13.76 -32.19
CA ASN A 3 -12.47 15.21 -32.06
C ASN A 3 -13.41 15.88 -33.06
N TYR A 4 -14.22 16.83 -32.59
CA TYR A 4 -15.03 17.71 -33.45
C TYR A 4 -14.32 19.05 -33.59
N LEU A 5 -13.79 19.32 -34.79
CA LEU A 5 -13.07 20.55 -35.09
C LEU A 5 -13.94 21.42 -36.01
N ARG A 6 -14.48 22.51 -35.47
CA ARG A 6 -15.14 23.55 -36.28
C ARG A 6 -14.07 24.52 -36.76
N HIS A 7 -13.91 24.62 -38.08
CA HIS A 7 -13.04 25.62 -38.69
C HIS A 7 -13.89 26.71 -39.35
N ASP A 8 -13.70 27.95 -38.92
CA ASP A 8 -14.20 29.13 -39.61
C ASP A 8 -13.02 29.70 -40.43
N TYR A 9 -13.10 29.63 -41.77
CA TYR A 9 -12.00 30.02 -42.65
C TYR A 9 -12.25 31.41 -43.25
N THR A 10 -11.52 32.43 -42.78
CA THR A 10 -11.51 33.73 -43.43
C THR A 10 -10.40 33.79 -44.49
N GLY A 11 -10.75 33.93 -45.76
CA GLY A 11 -9.78 34.32 -46.80
C GLY A 11 -8.96 33.22 -47.48
N LEU A 12 -9.49 32.00 -47.61
CA LEU A 12 -8.86 30.98 -48.48
C LEU A 12 -8.85 31.47 -49.95
N THR A 13 -7.67 31.58 -50.55
CA THR A 13 -7.48 32.00 -51.94
C THR A 13 -7.09 30.79 -52.79
N PHE A 14 -8.00 30.33 -53.63
CA PHE A 14 -7.69 29.30 -54.64
C PHE A 14 -7.50 30.00 -55.99
N PRO A 15 -6.41 29.71 -56.73
CA PRO A 15 -6.25 30.23 -58.08
C PRO A 15 -7.36 29.69 -58.99
N VAL A 16 -8.00 30.57 -59.76
CA VAL A 16 -9.01 30.18 -60.75
C VAL A 16 -8.37 30.26 -62.13
N THR A 17 -8.31 29.13 -62.82
CA THR A 17 -7.77 29.04 -64.18
C THR A 17 -8.93 29.12 -65.18
N ASP A 18 -8.91 30.14 -66.04
CA ASP A 18 -9.80 30.24 -67.20
C ASP A 18 -9.26 29.35 -68.32
N SER A 19 -9.96 28.25 -68.62
CA SER A 19 -9.56 27.25 -69.59
C SER A 19 -9.63 27.73 -71.05
N TYR A 20 -10.36 28.82 -71.31
CA TYR A 20 -10.52 29.37 -72.66
C TYR A 20 -9.37 30.33 -73.02
N ASN A 21 -8.85 31.06 -72.03
CA ASN A 21 -7.78 32.04 -72.24
C ASN A 21 -6.42 31.61 -71.63
N ASP A 22 -6.36 30.46 -70.96
CA ASP A 22 -5.17 29.93 -70.28
C ASP A 22 -4.55 30.90 -69.25
N VAL A 23 -5.40 31.70 -68.60
CA VAL A 23 -5.01 32.69 -67.60
C VAL A 23 -5.40 32.20 -66.21
N THR A 24 -4.45 32.25 -65.28
CA THR A 24 -4.70 31.96 -63.86
C THR A 24 -4.86 33.26 -63.08
N TYR A 25 -6.03 33.46 -62.50
CA TYR A 25 -6.33 34.60 -61.63
C TYR A 25 -6.10 34.21 -60.17
N ALA A 26 -5.43 35.08 -59.40
CA ALA A 26 -5.47 34.99 -57.94
C ALA A 26 -6.92 35.28 -57.49
N GLY A 27 -7.51 34.40 -56.69
CA GLY A 27 -8.94 34.40 -56.31
C GLY A 27 -9.47 35.63 -55.55
N TYR A 28 -8.76 36.75 -55.52
CA TYR A 28 -9.26 38.06 -55.09
C TYR A 28 -8.97 39.09 -56.18
N SER A 29 -9.86 39.19 -57.17
CA SER A 29 -9.95 40.40 -57.99
C SER A 29 -10.88 41.40 -57.26
N GLU A 30 -10.23 42.34 -56.57
CA GLU A 30 -10.67 43.74 -56.47
C GLU A 30 -12.07 44.04 -55.87
N ASN A 31 -12.45 43.43 -54.74
CA ASN A 31 -13.62 43.90 -53.97
C ASN A 31 -14.94 43.99 -54.77
N LYS A 32 -15.09 43.20 -55.86
CA LYS A 32 -16.28 43.24 -56.73
C LYS A 32 -17.36 42.27 -56.21
N PRO A 33 -18.63 42.68 -56.16
CA PRO A 33 -19.70 41.90 -55.51
C PRO A 33 -20.00 40.55 -56.18
N TYR A 34 -19.55 40.31 -57.41
CA TYR A 34 -19.77 39.06 -58.15
C TYR A 34 -18.61 38.05 -58.05
N THR A 35 -17.49 38.44 -57.43
CA THR A 35 -16.30 37.58 -57.22
C THR A 35 -16.17 37.08 -55.79
N GLN A 36 -17.04 37.53 -54.87
CA GLN A 36 -17.02 37.11 -53.47
C GLN A 36 -17.82 35.82 -53.26
N GLY A 37 -17.12 34.71 -53.02
CA GLY A 37 -17.70 33.54 -52.36
C GLY A 37 -18.13 33.89 -50.93
N ARG A 38 -19.12 33.17 -50.36
CA ARG A 38 -19.46 33.35 -48.95
C ARG A 38 -18.21 33.10 -48.09
N ALA A 39 -17.93 34.01 -47.16
CA ALA A 39 -16.76 33.95 -46.30
C ALA A 39 -16.81 32.77 -45.32
N ASP A 40 -18.01 32.33 -44.93
CA ASP A 40 -18.21 31.30 -43.92
C ASP A 40 -18.73 30.00 -44.56
N HIS A 41 -18.04 28.90 -44.29
CA HIS A 41 -18.45 27.56 -44.72
C HIS A 41 -18.32 26.56 -43.59
N PHE A 42 -19.20 25.56 -43.59
CA PHE A 42 -19.18 24.47 -42.63
C PHE A 42 -18.35 23.31 -43.20
N ALA A 43 -17.20 23.03 -42.58
CA ALA A 43 -16.35 21.90 -42.90
C ALA A 43 -16.52 20.77 -41.87
N LEU A 44 -16.68 19.54 -42.36
CA LEU A 44 -16.71 18.33 -41.56
C LEU A 44 -15.40 17.58 -41.77
N SER A 45 -14.58 17.48 -40.73
CA SER A 45 -13.37 16.65 -40.69
C SER A 45 -13.71 15.24 -40.22
N THR A 46 -13.32 14.26 -41.02
CA THR A 46 -13.42 12.83 -40.67
C THR A 46 -12.07 12.19 -40.86
N GLY A 47 -11.49 11.72 -39.76
CA GLY A 47 -10.15 11.19 -39.78
C GLY A 47 -9.90 10.16 -38.71
N LEU A 48 -8.70 9.60 -38.77
CA LEU A 48 -8.19 8.66 -37.81
C LEU A 48 -6.84 9.18 -37.33
N GLY A 49 -6.59 9.04 -36.03
CA GLY A 49 -5.33 9.40 -35.42
C GLY A 49 -4.95 8.42 -34.33
N THR A 50 -3.65 8.35 -34.07
CA THR A 50 -3.08 7.52 -33.00
C THR A 50 -2.15 8.35 -32.14
N ASN A 51 -2.06 8.00 -30.86
CA ASN A 51 -1.10 8.55 -29.92
C ASN A 51 -0.11 7.45 -29.54
N ILE A 52 1.17 7.68 -29.81
CA ILE A 52 2.27 6.79 -29.48
C ILE A 52 2.96 7.36 -28.25
N TRP A 53 2.87 6.67 -27.10
CA TRP A 53 3.56 7.06 -25.88
C TRP A 53 4.98 6.49 -25.87
N LEU A 54 5.97 7.38 -25.84
CA LEU A 54 7.39 7.01 -25.80
C LEU A 54 7.86 6.80 -24.35
N THR A 55 7.24 7.52 -23.41
CA THR A 55 7.44 7.36 -21.96
C THR A 55 6.08 7.42 -21.24
N LYS A 56 6.08 7.24 -19.91
CA LYS A 56 4.87 7.42 -19.07
C LYS A 56 4.24 8.82 -19.20
N ASN A 57 5.04 9.84 -19.56
CA ASN A 57 4.64 11.25 -19.55
C ASN A 57 4.75 11.97 -20.90
N PHE A 58 5.43 11.39 -21.90
CA PHE A 58 5.64 12.01 -23.20
C PHE A 58 5.23 11.08 -24.34
N GLY A 59 4.49 11.63 -25.31
CA GLY A 59 4.04 10.91 -26.49
C GLY A 59 3.91 11.80 -27.71
N LEU A 60 3.79 11.17 -28.87
CA LEU A 60 3.59 11.80 -30.16
C LEU A 60 2.20 11.42 -30.68
N GLY A 61 1.44 12.40 -31.16
CA GLY A 61 0.18 12.16 -31.85
C GLY A 61 0.37 12.35 -33.35
N ILE A 62 -0.24 11.49 -34.14
CA ILE A 62 -0.35 11.66 -35.59
C ILE A 62 -1.82 11.48 -35.96
N GLN A 63 -2.37 12.44 -36.71
CA GLN A 63 -3.76 12.41 -37.15
C GLN A 63 -3.83 12.76 -38.64
N GLY A 64 -4.59 11.96 -39.38
CA GLY A 64 -4.94 12.22 -40.77
C GLY A 64 -6.44 12.39 -40.90
N ASP A 65 -6.88 13.55 -41.38
CA ASP A 65 -8.27 13.92 -41.55
C ASP A 65 -8.59 14.18 -43.02
N TYR A 66 -9.72 13.67 -43.48
CA TYR A 66 -10.35 14.08 -44.72
C TYR A 66 -11.39 15.15 -44.42
N VAL A 67 -11.17 16.36 -44.91
CA VAL A 67 -12.05 17.51 -44.67
C VAL A 67 -12.99 17.69 -45.85
N SER A 68 -14.29 17.64 -45.57
CA SER A 68 -15.37 17.75 -46.56
C SER A 68 -16.31 18.91 -46.29
N THR A 69 -16.83 19.56 -47.34
CA THR A 69 -17.82 20.64 -47.22
C THR A 69 -19.19 20.19 -47.77
N PRO A 70 -19.99 19.45 -46.98
CA PRO A 70 -21.18 18.77 -47.49
C PRO A 70 -22.30 19.71 -47.99
N VAL A 71 -22.31 20.97 -47.54
CA VAL A 71 -23.39 21.94 -47.80
C VAL A 71 -23.07 22.88 -48.99
N ASP A 72 -21.81 23.00 -49.40
CA ASP A 72 -21.39 23.84 -50.53
C ASP A 72 -20.37 23.09 -51.41
N LYS A 73 -20.90 22.34 -52.39
CA LYS A 73 -20.12 21.51 -53.32
C LYS A 73 -19.49 22.30 -54.48
N SER A 74 -19.74 23.61 -54.57
CA SER A 74 -19.52 24.36 -55.80
C SER A 74 -18.29 25.28 -55.79
N ARG A 75 -17.69 25.56 -54.62
CA ARG A 75 -16.66 26.61 -54.47
C ARG A 75 -15.45 26.27 -53.60
N LEU A 76 -15.42 25.12 -52.92
CA LEU A 76 -14.25 24.65 -52.18
C LEU A 76 -13.95 23.19 -52.49
N ALA A 77 -12.67 22.88 -52.69
CA ALA A 77 -12.19 21.51 -52.84
C ALA A 77 -12.08 20.84 -51.47
N ASN A 78 -12.53 19.59 -51.39
CA ASN A 78 -12.19 18.73 -50.25
C ASN A 78 -10.68 18.48 -50.23
N PHE A 79 -10.09 18.34 -49.04
CA PHE A 79 -8.65 18.15 -48.91
C PHE A 79 -8.28 17.19 -47.78
N TRP A 80 -7.07 16.64 -47.88
CA TRP A 80 -6.44 15.86 -46.82
C TRP A 80 -5.63 16.78 -45.90
N GLN A 81 -5.80 16.61 -44.59
CA GLN A 81 -5.04 17.29 -43.57
C GLN A 81 -4.28 16.25 -42.75
N ALA A 82 -2.98 16.49 -42.53
CA ALA A 82 -2.16 15.71 -41.63
C ALA A 82 -1.67 16.62 -40.50
N SER A 83 -1.71 16.15 -39.27
CA SER A 83 -1.18 16.86 -38.10
C SER A 83 -0.30 15.94 -37.26
N ALA A 84 0.69 16.55 -36.62
CA ALA A 84 1.55 15.92 -35.63
C ALA A 84 1.47 16.74 -34.34
N SER A 85 1.32 16.07 -33.20
CA SER A 85 1.24 16.71 -31.89
C SER A 85 2.26 16.17 -30.91
N LEU A 86 2.70 17.02 -29.99
CA LEU A 86 3.47 16.64 -28.80
C LEU A 86 2.49 16.52 -27.64
N ASN A 87 2.40 15.34 -27.03
CA ASN A 87 1.48 15.07 -25.92
C ASN A 87 2.27 14.92 -24.61
N PHE A 88 1.82 15.64 -23.58
CA PHE A 88 2.38 15.58 -22.23
C PHE A 88 1.31 15.11 -21.23
N ARG A 89 1.62 14.12 -20.41
CA ARG A 89 0.78 13.66 -19.29
C ARG A 89 1.37 14.13 -17.97
N PHE A 90 0.57 14.84 -17.21
CA PHE A 90 0.88 15.28 -15.85
C PHE A 90 0.00 14.50 -14.86
N GLY A 91 0.54 14.18 -13.68
CA GLY A 91 -0.25 13.59 -12.57
C GLY A 91 0.06 12.14 -12.20
N ASN A 92 0.82 11.38 -13.00
CA ASN A 92 1.30 10.04 -12.63
C ASN A 92 2.71 10.14 -12.04
N ARG A 93 2.84 10.80 -10.87
CA ARG A 93 4.11 10.85 -10.13
C ARG A 93 4.16 9.66 -9.18
N ASP A 94 5.33 9.04 -9.15
CA ASP A 94 5.71 7.87 -8.36
C ASP A 94 7.17 8.15 -8.00
N LYS A 95 7.37 8.76 -6.84
CA LYS A 95 8.62 9.43 -6.46
C LYS A 95 9.69 8.43 -6.04
N ASP A 96 9.31 7.42 -5.28
CA ASP A 96 10.18 6.35 -4.78
C ASP A 96 10.21 5.11 -5.69
N LYS A 97 9.32 5.02 -6.68
CA LYS A 97 9.32 4.02 -7.76
C LYS A 97 8.96 2.62 -7.28
N ASP A 98 8.12 2.51 -6.26
CA ASP A 98 7.59 1.23 -5.80
C ASP A 98 6.41 0.71 -6.65
N GLY A 99 5.88 1.57 -7.52
CA GLY A 99 4.76 1.25 -8.42
C GLY A 99 3.40 1.67 -7.90
N VAL A 100 3.32 2.20 -6.68
CA VAL A 100 2.18 2.95 -6.16
C VAL A 100 2.36 4.41 -6.58
N LEU A 101 1.26 5.08 -6.97
CA LEU A 101 1.34 6.49 -7.34
C LEU A 101 1.34 7.33 -6.06
N ASP A 102 2.09 8.44 -6.00
CA ASP A 102 2.13 9.37 -4.85
C ASP A 102 0.75 9.75 -4.28
N LYS A 103 -0.29 9.73 -5.12
CA LYS A 103 -1.68 10.05 -4.71
C LYS A 103 -2.37 8.93 -3.92
N ASP A 104 -1.90 7.70 -4.11
CA ASP A 104 -2.41 6.46 -3.51
C ASP A 104 -1.38 5.85 -2.54
N ASP A 105 -0.21 6.49 -2.41
CA ASP A 105 0.94 6.06 -1.62
C ASP A 105 1.00 6.82 -0.30
N LEU A 106 0.93 6.08 0.81
CA LEU A 106 1.03 6.61 2.17
C LEU A 106 2.47 7.03 2.53
N CYS A 107 3.47 6.45 1.87
CA CYS A 107 4.88 6.58 2.17
C CYS A 107 5.69 7.05 0.94
N SER A 108 5.23 8.10 0.25
CA SER A 108 5.73 8.57 -1.07
C SER A 108 7.22 8.95 -1.20
N GLU A 109 8.03 8.77 -0.16
CA GLU A 109 9.48 8.99 -0.16
C GLU A 109 10.28 7.69 -0.02
N THR A 110 9.63 6.59 0.34
CA THR A 110 10.27 5.34 0.76
C THR A 110 9.56 4.17 0.10
N PRO A 111 10.24 3.44 -0.80
CA PRO A 111 9.61 2.37 -1.55
C PRO A 111 9.01 1.32 -0.61
N GLY A 112 7.76 0.94 -0.84
CA GLY A 112 7.10 -0.05 -0.01
C GLY A 112 6.30 -1.09 -0.78
N LEU A 113 5.49 -1.82 -0.02
CA LEU A 113 4.65 -2.89 -0.55
C LEU A 113 3.29 -2.33 -0.97
N PRO A 114 2.71 -2.77 -2.11
CA PRO A 114 1.37 -2.37 -2.51
C PRO A 114 0.28 -2.75 -1.48
N GLU A 115 0.50 -3.82 -0.71
CA GLU A 115 -0.41 -4.25 0.37
C GLU A 115 -0.53 -3.21 1.48
N PHE A 116 0.55 -2.47 1.75
CA PHE A 116 0.61 -1.40 2.75
C PHE A 116 0.53 -0.01 2.12
N GLN A 117 -0.09 0.08 0.93
CA GLN A 117 -0.26 1.34 0.19
C GLN A 117 1.06 2.10 0.00
N GLY A 118 2.12 1.37 -0.38
CA GLY A 118 3.44 1.94 -0.66
C GLY A 118 4.32 2.14 0.58
N CYS A 119 3.88 1.69 1.75
CA CYS A 119 4.74 1.69 2.95
C CYS A 119 5.61 0.43 3.06
N PRO A 120 6.86 0.58 3.53
CA PRO A 120 7.74 -0.54 3.80
C PRO A 120 7.30 -1.33 5.04
N ASP A 121 7.72 -2.60 5.08
CA ASP A 121 7.64 -3.52 6.22
C ASP A 121 9.02 -4.22 6.25
N THR A 122 9.88 -3.74 7.13
CA THR A 122 11.32 -4.03 7.12
C THR A 122 11.63 -5.41 7.67
N ASP A 123 10.90 -5.88 8.68
CA ASP A 123 11.10 -7.20 9.29
C ASP A 123 10.10 -8.26 8.79
N GLY A 124 9.05 -7.84 8.08
CA GLY A 124 8.11 -8.72 7.41
C GLY A 124 7.09 -9.36 8.35
N ASP A 125 6.78 -8.74 9.47
CA ASP A 125 5.83 -9.25 10.45
C ASP A 125 4.35 -8.97 10.12
N GLY A 126 4.11 -8.14 9.09
CA GLY A 126 2.79 -7.76 8.63
C GLY A 126 2.28 -6.42 9.19
N VAL A 127 3.08 -5.72 9.98
CA VAL A 127 2.85 -4.34 10.43
C VAL A 127 3.83 -3.42 9.67
N PRO A 128 3.34 -2.45 8.87
CA PRO A 128 4.24 -1.56 8.15
C PRO A 128 5.04 -0.68 9.12
N ASP A 129 6.28 -0.32 8.76
CA ASP A 129 7.26 0.38 9.62
C ASP A 129 6.71 1.66 10.29
N LYS A 130 5.72 2.31 9.67
CA LYS A 130 5.08 3.52 10.20
C LYS A 130 4.17 3.25 11.41
N ASP A 131 3.63 2.04 11.49
CA ASP A 131 2.69 1.57 12.52
C ASP A 131 3.37 0.56 13.47
N ASP A 132 4.60 0.14 13.16
CA ASP A 132 5.40 -0.79 13.95
C ASP A 132 6.25 -0.05 15.01
N ASN A 133 6.15 -0.48 16.26
CA ASN A 133 6.96 0.03 17.36
C ASN A 133 8.38 -0.55 17.38
N CYS A 134 8.61 -1.67 16.70
CA CYS A 134 9.88 -2.38 16.60
C CYS A 134 10.26 -2.73 15.14
N PRO A 135 10.44 -1.75 14.21
CA PRO A 135 10.60 -1.99 12.75
C PRO A 135 11.76 -2.90 12.28
N GLU A 136 12.63 -3.32 13.18
CA GLU A 136 13.78 -4.19 12.87
C GLU A 136 13.62 -5.59 13.47
N VAL A 137 12.56 -5.85 14.24
CA VAL A 137 12.37 -7.05 15.04
C VAL A 137 10.92 -7.50 15.01
N ALA A 138 10.68 -8.53 14.21
CA ALA A 138 9.34 -9.05 13.99
C ALA A 138 8.58 -9.36 15.28
N GLY A 139 7.33 -8.93 15.34
CA GLY A 139 6.44 -9.17 16.44
C GLY A 139 4.99 -9.40 16.03
N PRO A 140 4.13 -9.76 16.99
CA PRO A 140 2.71 -9.90 16.73
C PRO A 140 2.04 -8.54 16.50
N VAL A 141 1.05 -8.51 15.60
CA VAL A 141 0.17 -7.35 15.37
C VAL A 141 -0.52 -6.90 16.66
N GLU A 142 -0.85 -7.83 17.56
CA GLU A 142 -1.45 -7.53 18.87
C GLU A 142 -0.56 -6.66 19.76
N ASN A 143 0.76 -6.64 19.51
CA ASN A 143 1.72 -5.81 20.23
C ASN A 143 2.36 -4.75 19.32
N ASN A 144 1.68 -4.34 18.24
CA ASN A 144 2.14 -3.34 17.28
C ASN A 144 3.55 -3.65 16.75
N GLY A 145 3.75 -4.90 16.31
CA GLY A 145 5.00 -5.38 15.70
C GLY A 145 6.17 -5.61 16.67
N CYS A 146 5.99 -5.42 17.97
CA CYS A 146 7.02 -5.76 18.95
C CYS A 146 6.85 -7.18 19.52
N PRO A 147 7.94 -7.96 19.70
CA PRO A 147 7.87 -9.19 20.48
C PRO A 147 7.50 -8.90 21.95
N TRP A 148 6.81 -9.84 22.60
CA TRP A 148 6.55 -9.75 24.03
C TRP A 148 7.83 -10.00 24.82
N PRO A 149 8.13 -9.19 25.85
CA PRO A 149 9.28 -9.43 26.72
C PRO A 149 9.09 -10.65 27.61
N ASP A 150 10.23 -11.20 28.03
CA ASP A 150 10.41 -12.24 29.04
C ASP A 150 11.59 -11.78 29.91
N THR A 151 11.26 -11.10 31.01
CA THR A 151 12.20 -10.32 31.83
C THR A 151 13.12 -11.23 32.64
N ASP A 152 12.59 -12.29 33.24
CA ASP A 152 13.36 -13.24 34.05
C ASP A 152 13.88 -14.47 33.27
N LYS A 153 13.42 -14.65 32.04
CA LYS A 153 13.87 -15.67 31.07
C LYS A 153 13.52 -17.09 31.50
N ASP A 154 12.38 -17.27 32.16
CA ASP A 154 11.87 -18.59 32.53
C ASP A 154 11.08 -19.28 31.41
N GLY A 155 10.76 -18.54 30.34
CA GLY A 155 10.02 -19.01 29.16
C GLY A 155 8.52 -18.73 29.20
N VAL A 156 8.01 -18.10 30.27
CA VAL A 156 6.69 -17.50 30.37
C VAL A 156 6.81 -16.01 30.07
N LEU A 157 6.07 -15.52 29.08
CA LEU A 157 6.12 -14.11 28.70
C LEU A 157 5.59 -13.23 29.84
N ASP A 158 6.10 -12.01 30.01
CA ASP A 158 5.70 -11.07 31.08
C ASP A 158 4.18 -10.83 31.15
N LYS A 159 3.47 -10.96 30.02
CA LYS A 159 2.01 -10.82 29.94
C LYS A 159 1.23 -11.99 30.57
N ASP A 160 1.85 -13.16 30.64
CA ASP A 160 1.30 -14.42 31.17
C ASP A 160 1.98 -14.84 32.48
N ASP A 161 3.05 -14.14 32.89
CA ASP A 161 3.82 -14.39 34.10
C ASP A 161 3.26 -13.61 35.31
N ALA A 162 2.96 -14.34 36.38
CA ALA A 162 2.50 -13.78 37.63
C ALA A 162 3.65 -13.23 38.51
N CYS A 163 4.90 -13.58 38.19
CA CYS A 163 6.12 -13.26 38.91
C CYS A 163 7.24 -12.72 37.99
N VAL A 164 6.96 -11.77 37.11
CA VAL A 164 7.84 -11.12 36.09
C VAL A 164 9.34 -10.96 36.41
N ASP A 165 9.72 -10.78 37.68
CA ASP A 165 11.11 -10.58 38.12
C ASP A 165 11.80 -11.85 38.67
N VAL A 166 11.08 -12.98 38.78
CA VAL A 166 11.50 -14.18 39.51
C VAL A 166 11.09 -15.45 38.78
N ALA A 167 12.09 -16.07 38.13
CA ALA A 167 11.90 -17.27 37.32
C ALA A 167 11.15 -18.40 38.05
N GLY A 168 10.18 -18.97 37.35
CA GLY A 168 9.40 -20.10 37.82
C GLY A 168 8.97 -21.06 36.71
N PRO A 169 8.33 -22.17 37.08
CA PRO A 169 7.76 -23.09 36.11
C PRO A 169 6.49 -22.53 35.46
N ALA A 170 6.30 -22.83 34.17
CA ALA A 170 5.07 -22.51 33.45
C ALA A 170 3.81 -23.11 34.10
N GLU A 171 3.94 -24.26 34.80
CA GLU A 171 2.85 -24.87 35.56
C GLU A 171 2.31 -23.99 36.69
N ASN A 172 3.09 -22.99 37.13
CA ASN A 172 2.71 -22.04 38.17
C ASN A 172 2.71 -20.59 37.66
N ASN A 173 2.44 -20.39 36.36
CA ASN A 173 2.40 -19.08 35.71
C ASN A 173 3.67 -18.25 35.98
N GLY A 174 4.85 -18.85 35.80
CA GLY A 174 6.15 -18.19 35.96
C GLY A 174 6.56 -17.93 37.42
N CYS A 175 5.76 -18.32 38.41
CA CYS A 175 6.13 -18.18 39.81
C CYS A 175 6.85 -19.42 40.38
N PRO A 176 7.92 -19.29 41.17
CA PRO A 176 8.47 -20.40 41.93
C PRO A 176 7.44 -20.93 42.95
N TRP A 177 7.48 -22.23 43.22
CA TRP A 177 6.63 -22.83 44.26
C TRP A 177 7.14 -22.41 45.66
N PRO A 178 6.25 -22.00 46.58
CA PRO A 178 6.64 -21.68 47.94
C PRO A 178 7.07 -22.93 48.72
N ASP A 179 7.95 -22.72 49.69
CA ASP A 179 8.36 -23.64 50.75
C ASP A 179 8.26 -22.86 52.07
N THR A 180 7.10 -22.96 52.72
CA THR A 180 6.71 -22.08 53.82
C THR A 180 7.52 -22.35 55.09
N ASP A 181 7.92 -23.60 55.34
CA ASP A 181 8.67 -23.99 56.53
C ASP A 181 10.17 -24.24 56.28
N ASN A 182 10.60 -24.14 55.02
CA ASN A 182 11.98 -24.24 54.55
C ASN A 182 12.63 -25.60 54.87
N ASP A 183 11.86 -26.69 54.82
CA ASP A 183 12.37 -28.05 55.03
C ASP A 183 12.93 -28.70 53.74
N GLY A 184 12.77 -28.03 52.60
CA GLY A 184 13.21 -28.49 51.28
C GLY A 184 12.17 -29.31 50.51
N VAL A 185 10.96 -29.50 51.05
CA VAL A 185 9.79 -30.04 50.38
C VAL A 185 8.85 -28.89 50.07
N LEU A 186 8.63 -28.61 48.79
CA LEU A 186 7.73 -27.53 48.34
C LEU A 186 6.31 -27.74 48.90
N ASP A 187 5.59 -26.66 49.20
CA ASP A 187 4.24 -26.68 49.79
C ASP A 187 3.25 -27.55 48.99
N LYS A 188 3.45 -27.68 47.67
CA LYS A 188 2.63 -28.54 46.79
C LYS A 188 2.82 -30.04 47.01
N ASP A 189 4.01 -30.44 47.48
CA ASP A 189 4.41 -31.82 47.75
C ASP A 189 4.49 -32.12 49.26
N ASP A 190 4.38 -31.09 50.10
CA ASP A 190 4.40 -31.17 51.55
C ASP A 190 2.99 -31.42 52.12
N LYS A 191 2.87 -32.47 52.96
CA LYS A 191 1.65 -32.77 53.71
C LYS A 191 1.49 -31.93 54.97
N CYS A 192 2.56 -31.33 55.46
CA CYS A 192 2.64 -30.53 56.65
C CYS A 192 3.28 -29.13 56.40
N PRO A 193 2.73 -28.26 55.50
CA PRO A 193 3.37 -27.04 54.98
C PRO A 193 3.81 -25.96 55.97
N ASN A 194 3.60 -26.15 57.27
CA ASN A 194 3.95 -25.18 58.31
C ASN A 194 4.83 -25.81 59.40
N VAL A 195 5.29 -27.05 59.23
CA VAL A 195 6.00 -27.82 60.24
C VAL A 195 7.13 -28.61 59.58
N PRO A 196 8.39 -28.21 59.79
CA PRO A 196 9.51 -28.84 59.09
C PRO A 196 9.57 -30.35 59.29
N GLY A 197 9.71 -31.07 58.19
CA GLY A 197 9.83 -32.52 58.14
C GLY A 197 11.01 -32.99 57.31
N LEU A 198 10.98 -34.28 56.96
CA LEU A 198 11.94 -34.85 56.04
C LEU A 198 11.21 -35.26 54.76
N PRO A 199 11.88 -35.22 53.58
CA PRO A 199 11.31 -35.69 52.33
C PRO A 199 10.76 -37.13 52.39
N GLU A 200 11.37 -38.01 53.20
CA GLU A 200 10.92 -39.39 53.42
C GLU A 200 9.48 -39.48 53.98
N TYR A 201 9.06 -38.47 54.75
CA TYR A 201 7.73 -38.39 55.36
C TYR A 201 6.81 -37.38 54.67
N LYS A 202 7.12 -36.99 53.42
CA LYS A 202 6.37 -35.98 52.64
C LYS A 202 6.26 -34.64 53.39
N GLY A 203 7.40 -34.15 53.89
CA GLY A 203 7.53 -32.88 54.62
C GLY A 203 6.93 -32.88 56.04
N CYS A 204 6.46 -34.03 56.54
CA CYS A 204 6.02 -34.13 57.93
C CYS A 204 7.13 -34.59 58.89
N PRO A 205 7.04 -34.25 60.19
CA PRO A 205 7.93 -34.78 61.22
C PRO A 205 7.89 -36.30 61.29
N LYS A 206 9.04 -36.92 61.64
CA LYS A 206 9.12 -38.37 61.87
C LYS A 206 8.06 -38.79 62.90
N PRO A 207 7.18 -39.77 62.59
CA PRO A 207 6.25 -40.33 63.56
C PRO A 207 7.01 -40.83 64.79
N GLN A 208 6.64 -40.36 65.97
CA GLN A 208 7.23 -40.87 67.21
C GLN A 208 6.81 -42.33 67.37
N GLU A 209 7.79 -43.25 67.43
CA GLU A 209 7.53 -44.63 67.83
C GLU A 209 6.92 -44.60 69.22
N ALA A 210 5.65 -44.98 69.34
CA ALA A 210 4.98 -45.10 70.61
C ALA A 210 5.61 -46.25 71.40
N TYR A 211 6.68 -45.98 72.15
CA TYR A 211 7.11 -46.88 73.20
C TYR A 211 6.05 -46.79 74.32
N ALA A 212 5.23 -47.83 74.43
CA ALA A 212 4.37 -48.03 75.58
C ALA A 212 5.27 -48.19 76.81
N VAL A 213 5.53 -47.10 77.53
CA VAL A 213 5.94 -47.21 78.93
C VAL A 213 4.70 -47.63 79.69
N GLU A 214 4.50 -48.94 79.82
CA GLU A 214 3.58 -49.49 80.80
C GLU A 214 4.05 -49.07 82.20
N ALA A 215 3.60 -47.91 82.64
CA ALA A 215 3.58 -47.54 84.04
C ALA A 215 2.29 -48.10 84.63
N THR A 216 2.37 -49.22 85.34
CA THR A 216 1.81 -49.31 86.69
C THR A 216 2.60 -50.32 87.50
N GLY A 217 3.62 -49.81 88.19
CA GLY A 217 4.03 -50.41 89.45
C GLY A 217 2.86 -50.31 90.43
N ALA A 218 2.11 -51.40 90.57
CA ALA A 218 1.32 -51.71 91.75
C ALA A 218 0.79 -53.13 91.59
N LEU A 219 1.44 -54.09 92.24
CA LEU A 219 0.81 -54.94 93.25
C LEU A 219 1.93 -55.58 94.07
N LYS A 220 1.82 -55.35 95.38
CA LYS A 220 2.67 -55.89 96.44
C LYS A 220 2.57 -57.42 96.51
#